data_AF-A0A2D9LEJ8-F1
#
_entry.id   AF-A0A2D9LEJ8-F1
#
_cell.length_a   1.000
_cell.length_b   1.000
_cell.length_c   1.000
_cell.angle_alpha   90.00
_cell.angle_beta   90.00
_cell.angle_gamma   90.00
#
_symmetry.space_group_name_H-M   'P 1'
#
loop_
_entity.id
_entity.type
_entity.pdbx_description
1 polymer ?
#
loop_
_entity_poly.entity_id
_entity_poly.type
_entity_poly.pdbx_seq_one_letter_code
_entity_poly.pdbx_strand_id
1 'polypeptide(L)'
;MRCRFILLFLFFLSCLPSSIKAKDSSLIVLSFGAFDMNDDKTTGEQRIEYRHGERYLSLFKPFVGFMRTNDDAYYGYLGIGIDLYFGKCKCVVFQPNFAVGIFDDDDYTREKA
;
A
#
# COMPACT_ATOMS: atom_id res chain seq x y z
N MET A 1 34.12 -18.51 10.63
CA MET A 1 32.88 -19.30 10.80
C MET A 1 31.67 -18.37 10.88
N ARG A 2 31.14 -17.86 9.74
CA ARG A 2 30.03 -16.89 9.75
C ARG A 2 28.96 -17.07 8.65
N CYS A 3 29.17 -17.96 7.66
CA CYS A 3 28.17 -18.20 6.59
C CYS A 3 27.28 -19.44 6.79
N ARG A 4 27.61 -20.37 7.70
CA ARG A 4 26.87 -21.66 7.82
C ARG A 4 25.50 -21.54 8.49
N PHE A 5 25.26 -20.51 9.31
CA PHE A 5 23.94 -20.29 9.94
C PHE A 5 22.93 -19.61 9.01
N ILE A 6 23.38 -18.76 8.08
CA ILE A 6 22.51 -18.05 7.12
C ILE A 6 21.88 -19.04 6.14
N LEU A 7 22.65 -20.03 5.69
CA LEU A 7 22.16 -21.07 4.76
C LEU A 7 21.13 -22.02 5.41
N LEU A 8 21.26 -22.32 6.72
CA LEU A 8 20.27 -23.11 7.45
C LEU A 8 18.96 -22.36 7.69
N PHE A 9 19.02 -21.05 7.91
CA PHE A 9 17.83 -20.20 8.07
C PHE A 9 17.03 -20.07 6.77
N LEU A 10 17.71 -19.92 5.62
CA LEU A 10 17.07 -19.87 4.29
C LEU A 10 16.45 -21.20 3.88
N PHE A 11 17.02 -22.34 4.31
CA PHE A 11 16.47 -23.67 4.04
C PHE A 11 15.23 -23.98 4.90
N PHE A 12 15.11 -23.40 6.10
CA PHE A 12 13.94 -23.60 6.95
C PHE A 12 12.72 -22.81 6.46
N LEU A 13 12.94 -21.70 5.76
CA LEU A 13 11.88 -20.84 5.22
C LEU A 13 11.19 -21.42 3.98
N SER A 14 11.78 -22.40 3.31
CA SER A 14 11.24 -23.00 2.07
C SER A 14 10.22 -24.13 2.31
N CYS A 15 10.01 -24.56 3.55
CA CYS A 15 9.20 -25.73 3.88
C CYS A 15 7.89 -25.39 4.64
N LEU A 16 7.31 -24.21 4.43
CA LEU A 16 6.01 -23.88 5.01
C LEU A 16 4.87 -24.34 4.08
N PRO A 17 4.02 -25.30 4.49
CA PRO A 17 2.85 -25.68 3.72
C PRO A 17 1.86 -24.50 3.67
N SER A 18 1.70 -23.91 2.49
CA SER A 18 0.75 -22.81 2.25
C SER A 18 -0.56 -23.37 1.70
N SER A 19 -1.43 -23.84 2.59
CA SER A 19 -2.85 -24.05 2.25
C SER A 19 -3.72 -23.77 3.46
N ILE A 20 -3.68 -22.52 3.91
CA ILE A 20 -4.73 -21.92 4.71
C ILE A 20 -5.60 -21.13 3.74
N LYS A 21 -6.87 -21.52 3.58
CA LYS A 21 -7.87 -20.71 2.88
C LYS A 21 -8.19 -19.52 3.79
N ALA A 22 -7.28 -18.55 3.81
CA ALA A 22 -7.36 -17.40 4.68
C ALA A 22 -8.61 -16.58 4.29
N LYS A 23 -9.45 -16.29 5.28
CA LYS A 23 -10.33 -15.11 5.22
C LYS A 23 -9.40 -13.93 4.94
N ASP A 24 -9.69 -13.15 3.90
CA ASP A 24 -8.94 -11.95 3.59
C ASP A 24 -8.79 -11.11 4.88
N SER A 25 -7.56 -10.99 5.37
CA SER A 25 -7.27 -10.20 6.55
C SER A 25 -7.34 -8.72 6.20
N SER A 26 -7.75 -7.89 7.16
CA SER A 26 -7.50 -6.46 7.06
C SER A 26 -6.00 -6.20 7.10
N LEU A 27 -5.56 -5.22 6.33
CA LEU A 27 -4.15 -4.89 6.12
C LEU A 27 -3.89 -3.43 6.50
N ILE A 28 -2.74 -3.18 7.11
CA ILE A 28 -2.14 -1.85 7.15
C ILE A 28 -1.04 -1.85 6.10
N VAL A 29 -1.14 -0.92 5.15
CA VAL A 29 -0.20 -0.76 4.05
C VAL A 29 0.61 0.50 4.31
N LEU A 30 1.94 0.35 4.24
CA LEU A 30 2.88 1.46 4.26
C LEU A 30 3.49 1.56 2.87
N SER A 31 3.56 2.77 2.34
CA SER A 31 4.15 3.03 1.03
C SER A 31 5.00 4.30 1.08
N PHE A 32 6.05 4.30 0.29
CA PHE A 32 6.94 5.43 0.11
C PHE A 32 7.31 5.50 -1.37
N GLY A 33 7.47 6.71 -1.88
CA GLY A 33 7.78 6.94 -3.30
C GLY A 33 8.44 8.30 -3.49
N ALA A 34 8.85 8.55 -4.73
CA ALA A 34 9.28 9.86 -5.18
C ALA A 34 8.65 10.11 -6.55
N PHE A 35 8.22 11.33 -6.79
CA PHE A 35 7.71 11.80 -8.07
C PHE A 35 8.48 13.04 -8.52
N ASP A 36 8.26 13.48 -9.75
CA ASP A 36 8.97 14.60 -10.38
C ASP A 36 10.51 14.44 -10.40
N MET A 37 10.99 13.20 -10.53
CA MET A 37 12.41 12.86 -10.63
C MET A 37 13.08 13.36 -11.94
N ASN A 38 12.29 13.89 -12.88
CA ASN A 38 12.77 14.37 -14.17
C ASN A 38 13.16 15.86 -14.15
N ASP A 39 12.80 16.58 -13.09
CA ASP A 39 13.06 18.01 -12.92
C ASP A 39 13.79 18.25 -11.56
N ASP A 40 14.27 19.47 -11.32
CA ASP A 40 15.06 19.82 -10.12
C ASP A 40 14.25 19.81 -8.79
N LYS A 41 12.97 19.45 -8.84
CA LYS A 41 12.04 19.39 -7.70
C LYS A 41 11.59 17.96 -7.46
N THR A 42 12.52 17.11 -7.01
CA THR A 42 12.16 15.74 -6.59
C THR A 42 11.44 15.80 -5.25
N THR A 43 10.16 15.43 -5.24
CA THR A 43 9.34 15.40 -4.03
C THR A 43 9.09 13.95 -3.60
N GLY A 44 9.32 13.69 -2.32
CA GLY A 44 9.04 12.40 -1.70
C GLY A 44 7.58 12.30 -1.28
N GLU A 45 7.04 11.09 -1.34
CA GLU A 45 5.69 10.75 -0.90
C GLU A 45 5.74 9.62 0.14
N GLN A 46 4.91 9.73 1.17
CA GLN A 46 4.68 8.70 2.17
C GLN A 46 3.18 8.48 2.31
N ARG A 47 2.77 7.21 2.38
CA ARG A 47 1.36 6.84 2.43
C ARG A 47 1.13 5.72 3.44
N ILE A 48 0.07 5.86 4.22
CA ILE A 48 -0.47 4.82 5.09
C ILE A 48 -1.92 4.54 4.70
N GLU A 49 -2.27 3.27 4.54
CA GLU A 49 -3.64 2.85 4.23
C GLU A 49 -4.09 1.72 5.15
N TYR A 50 -5.34 1.81 5.60
CA TYR A 50 -6.07 0.68 6.14
C TYR A 50 -6.96 0.09 5.05
N ARG A 51 -6.68 -1.15 4.65
CA ARG A 51 -7.49 -1.90 3.67
C ARG A 51 -8.32 -2.94 4.40
N HIS A 52 -9.64 -2.83 4.29
CA HIS A 52 -10.54 -3.75 4.96
C HIS A 52 -10.51 -5.12 4.29
N GLY A 53 -10.42 -6.19 5.09
CA GLY A 53 -10.32 -7.55 4.59
C GLY A 53 -11.61 -8.05 3.95
N GLU A 54 -12.77 -7.64 4.48
CA GLU A 54 -14.05 -8.16 4.00
C GLU A 54 -14.47 -7.55 2.66
N ARG A 55 -15.01 -8.43 1.79
CA ARG A 55 -15.57 -8.03 0.50
C ARG A 55 -17.04 -7.68 0.70
N TYR A 56 -17.41 -6.47 0.33
CA TYR A 56 -18.79 -6.01 0.21
C TYR A 56 -19.33 -6.36 -1.17
N LEU A 57 -20.61 -6.76 -1.23
CA LEU A 57 -21.27 -7.22 -2.47
C LEU A 57 -20.45 -8.31 -3.20
N SER A 58 -19.71 -9.12 -2.45
CA SER A 58 -18.79 -10.15 -2.94
C SER A 58 -17.60 -9.68 -3.80
N LEU A 59 -17.44 -8.37 -4.02
CA LEU A 59 -16.46 -7.84 -4.97
C LEU A 59 -15.60 -6.69 -4.43
N PHE A 60 -16.21 -5.73 -3.74
CA PHE A 60 -15.57 -4.46 -3.39
C PHE A 60 -14.91 -4.52 -2.00
N LYS A 61 -13.70 -3.98 -1.90
CA LYS A 61 -12.95 -3.88 -0.65
C LYS A 61 -12.73 -2.41 -0.31
N PRO A 62 -13.40 -1.88 0.72
CA PRO A 62 -13.21 -0.49 1.12
C PRO A 62 -11.83 -0.32 1.77
N PHE A 63 -11.26 0.86 1.57
CA PHE A 63 -10.04 1.28 2.23
C PHE A 63 -10.10 2.77 2.56
N VAL A 64 -9.27 3.16 3.51
CA VAL A 64 -9.04 4.55 3.92
C VAL A 64 -7.55 4.77 3.97
N GLY A 65 -7.11 5.94 3.53
CA GLY A 65 -5.69 6.24 3.48
C GLY A 65 -5.39 7.71 3.74
N PHE A 66 -4.14 7.92 4.09
CA PHE A 66 -3.54 9.22 4.28
C PHE A 66 -2.19 9.23 3.57
N MET A 67 -1.91 10.32 2.86
CA MET A 67 -0.70 10.56 2.13
C MET A 67 -0.13 11.91 2.53
N ARG A 68 1.20 11.97 2.65
CA ARG A 68 1.97 13.17 2.94
C ARG A 68 3.10 13.28 1.92
N THR A 69 3.37 14.49 1.46
CA THR A 69 4.57 14.80 0.69
C THR A 69 5.62 15.53 1.53
N ASN A 70 6.85 15.60 1.05
CA ASN A 70 7.91 16.37 1.72
C ASN A 70 7.73 17.90 1.63
N ASP A 71 6.86 18.36 0.74
CA ASP A 71 6.53 19.79 0.57
C ASP A 71 5.29 20.19 1.41
N ASP A 72 5.07 19.48 2.51
CA ASP A 72 3.97 19.70 3.46
C ASP A 72 2.55 19.67 2.85
N ALA A 73 2.35 18.97 1.73
CA ALA A 73 1.02 18.66 1.23
C ALA A 73 0.46 17.37 1.87
N TYR A 74 -0.83 17.39 2.19
CA TYR A 74 -1.55 16.32 2.84
C TYR A 74 -2.77 15.90 2.03
N TYR A 75 -3.01 14.59 1.95
CA TYR A 75 -4.15 14.05 1.24
C TYR A 75 -4.79 12.89 2.00
N GLY A 76 -6.04 13.09 2.43
CA GLY A 76 -6.84 12.06 3.09
C GLY A 76 -7.93 11.54 2.15
N TYR A 77 -8.08 10.22 2.02
CA TYR A 77 -9.00 9.64 1.04
C TYR A 77 -9.66 8.35 1.53
N LEU A 78 -10.82 8.07 0.93
CA LEU A 78 -11.59 6.85 1.06
C LEU A 78 -11.73 6.23 -0.33
N GLY A 79 -11.63 4.91 -0.41
CA GLY A 79 -11.68 4.22 -1.70
C GLY A 79 -12.26 2.84 -1.64
N ILE A 80 -12.47 2.29 -2.82
CA ILE A 80 -12.88 0.90 -3.07
C ILE A 80 -11.93 0.24 -4.05
N GLY A 81 -11.56 -1.00 -3.79
CA GLY A 81 -10.72 -1.82 -4.66
C GLY A 81 -11.35 -3.16 -4.98
N ILE A 82 -10.85 -3.79 -6.05
CA ILE A 82 -11.20 -5.17 -6.42
C ILE A 82 -9.92 -5.97 -6.50
N ASP A 83 -9.80 -7.06 -5.72
CA ASP A 83 -8.60 -7.89 -5.70
C ASP A 83 -8.70 -9.00 -6.75
N LEU A 84 -7.86 -8.93 -7.79
CA LEU A 84 -7.72 -9.95 -8.82
C LEU A 84 -6.43 -10.74 -8.58
N TYR A 85 -6.55 -12.03 -8.25
CA TYR A 85 -5.42 -12.90 -7.93
C TYR A 85 -4.96 -13.67 -9.17
N PHE A 86 -3.65 -13.63 -9.44
CA PHE A 86 -3.02 -14.27 -10.60
C PHE A 86 -2.01 -15.35 -10.20
N GLY A 87 -1.82 -16.32 -11.10
CA GLY A 87 -0.88 -17.43 -10.94
C GLY A 87 -1.44 -18.58 -10.11
N LYS A 88 -0.81 -19.76 -10.24
CA LYS A 88 -1.22 -20.99 -9.52
C LYS A 88 -1.18 -20.81 -7.99
N CYS A 89 -0.24 -20.02 -7.50
CA CYS A 89 -0.07 -19.76 -6.07
C CYS A 89 -0.87 -18.55 -5.55
N LYS A 90 -1.59 -17.81 -6.41
CA LYS A 90 -2.30 -16.56 -6.07
C LYS A 90 -1.43 -15.51 -5.37
N CYS A 91 -0.12 -15.55 -5.62
CA CYS A 91 0.85 -14.67 -4.97
C CYS A 91 0.87 -13.25 -5.56
N VAL A 92 0.39 -13.10 -6.80
CA VAL A 92 0.34 -11.81 -7.49
C VAL A 92 -1.09 -11.29 -7.43
N VAL A 93 -1.27 -10.09 -6.89
CA VAL A 93 -2.57 -9.43 -6.79
C VAL A 93 -2.52 -8.16 -7.62
N PHE A 94 -3.41 -8.06 -8.60
CA PHE A 94 -3.69 -6.81 -9.27
C PHE A 94 -4.95 -6.22 -8.65
N GLN A 95 -4.85 -5.00 -8.14
CA GLN A 95 -5.96 -4.33 -7.46
C GLN A 95 -6.30 -3.02 -8.17
N PRO A 96 -7.16 -3.04 -9.21
CA PRO A 96 -7.80 -1.82 -9.66
C PRO A 96 -8.56 -1.20 -8.48
N ASN A 97 -8.37 0.10 -8.28
CA ASN A 97 -8.98 0.83 -7.19
C ASN A 97 -9.39 2.23 -7.63
N PHE A 98 -10.36 2.78 -6.90
CA PHE A 98 -10.84 4.14 -7.06
C PHE A 98 -10.94 4.77 -5.67
N ALA A 99 -10.44 6.00 -5.53
CA ALA A 99 -10.47 6.73 -4.28
C ALA A 99 -10.85 8.19 -4.52
N VAL A 100 -11.57 8.76 -3.55
CA VAL A 100 -11.90 10.19 -3.48
C VAL A 100 -11.41 10.73 -2.14
N GLY A 101 -10.91 11.96 -2.14
CA GLY A 101 -10.27 12.52 -0.97
C GLY A 101 -10.31 14.03 -0.93
N ILE A 102 -9.86 14.53 0.20
CA ILE A 102 -9.63 15.95 0.47
C ILE A 102 -8.13 16.20 0.47
N PHE A 103 -7.76 17.32 -0.14
CA PHE A 103 -6.39 17.78 -0.27
C PHE A 103 -6.23 19.07 0.52
N ASP A 104 -5.14 19.15 1.27
CA ASP A 104 -4.73 20.33 2.00
C ASP A 104 -3.26 20.59 1.69
N ASP A 105 -2.94 21.81 1.28
CA ASP A 105 -1.60 22.24 0.93
C ASP A 105 -1.35 23.59 1.59
N ASP A 106 -0.35 23.62 2.46
CA ASP A 106 0.02 24.78 3.26
C ASP A 106 0.49 25.96 2.38
N ASP A 107 0.94 25.72 1.14
CA ASP A 107 1.35 26.81 0.24
C ASP A 107 0.14 27.56 -0.37
N TYR A 108 -1.03 26.90 -0.47
CA TYR A 108 -2.27 27.53 -0.95
C TYR A 108 -2.96 28.40 0.11
N THR A 109 -2.68 28.20 1.40
CA THR A 109 -3.30 28.99 2.49
C THR A 109 -2.53 30.29 2.78
N ARG A 110 -1.25 30.40 2.39
CA ARG A 110 -0.45 31.63 2.54
C ARG A 110 -0.78 32.73 1.53
N GLU A 111 -1.43 32.43 0.41
CA GLU A 111 -1.81 33.44 -0.59
C GLU A 111 -3.13 34.18 -0.24
N LYS A 112 -3.87 33.70 0.77
CA LYS A 112 -5.14 34.29 1.22
C LYS A 112 -5.10 35.01 2.57
N ALA A 113 -3.91 35.22 3.15
CA ALA A 113 -3.72 35.88 4.45
C ALA A 113 -3.04 37.24 4.31
#